data_AF-A0A9E0UDP7-F1
#
_entry.id   AF-A0A9E0UDP7-F1
#
_cell.length_a   1.000
_cell.length_b   1.000
_cell.length_c   1.000
_cell.angle_alpha   90.00
_cell.angle_beta   90.00
_cell.angle_gamma   90.00
#
_symmetry.space_group_name_H-M   'P 1'
#
loop_
_entity.id
_entity.type
_entity.pdbx_description
1 polymer ?
#
loop_
_entity_poly.entity_id
_entity_poly.type
_entity_poly.pdbx_seq_one_letter_code
_entity_poly.pdbx_strand_id
1 'polypeptide(L)'
;SGEGLPDRIRTIFAGIGEVIAAYAPTQAAVEKVFVNVNPQSTLLLGQARGAAISALVHAGLPVAEYTALQIKQAVVGQGKAAKEQVQAMVVRLLDLPGVPAADAADALACAICHAHGGQGLGALATAGFRVRNGRLIS
;
A
#
# COMPACT_ATOMS: atom_id res chain seq x y z
N SER A 1 3.62 -21.14 22.57
CA SER A 1 3.26 -20.01 23.46
C SER A 1 2.63 -18.95 22.58
N GLY A 2 1.32 -18.70 22.68
CA GLY A 2 0.66 -17.74 21.80
C GLY A 2 0.95 -16.31 22.26
N GLU A 3 1.63 -15.52 21.44
CA GLU A 3 1.91 -14.11 21.74
C GLU A 3 0.61 -13.32 21.94
N GLY A 4 0.57 -12.53 23.02
CA GLY A 4 -0.55 -11.65 23.32
C GLY A 4 -0.69 -10.54 22.27
N LEU A 5 -1.82 -9.87 22.27
CA LEU A 5 -2.00 -8.66 21.45
C LEU A 5 -0.91 -7.59 21.69
N PRO A 6 -0.48 -7.31 22.95
CA PRO A 6 0.60 -6.35 23.17
C PRO A 6 1.92 -6.74 22.51
N ASP A 7 2.28 -8.02 22.51
CA ASP A 7 3.50 -8.51 21.87
C ASP A 7 3.42 -8.36 20.35
N ARG A 8 2.27 -8.71 19.75
CA ARG A 8 2.04 -8.51 18.31
C ARG A 8 2.11 -7.04 17.90
N ILE A 9 1.57 -6.14 18.70
CA ILE A 9 1.68 -4.68 18.49
C ILE A 9 3.15 -4.24 18.53
N ARG A 10 3.91 -4.73 19.51
CA ARG A 10 5.36 -4.46 19.61
C ARG A 10 6.10 -4.96 18.37
N THR A 11 5.78 -6.18 17.91
CA THR A 11 6.38 -6.79 16.71
C THR A 11 6.13 -5.95 15.46
N ILE A 12 4.90 -5.47 15.25
CA ILE A 12 4.57 -4.58 14.12
C ILE A 12 5.37 -3.28 14.20
N PHE A 13 5.39 -2.64 15.38
CA PHE A 13 6.10 -1.37 15.56
C PHE A 13 7.60 -1.52 15.31
N ALA A 14 8.22 -2.54 15.92
CA ALA A 14 9.66 -2.79 15.79
C ALA A 14 10.03 -3.19 14.35
N GLY A 15 9.28 -4.10 13.74
CA GLY A 15 9.55 -4.55 12.37
C GLY A 15 9.43 -3.42 11.34
N ILE A 16 8.49 -2.49 11.51
CA ILE A 16 8.43 -1.29 10.66
C ILE A 16 9.67 -0.41 10.88
N GLY A 17 10.11 -0.24 12.12
CA GLY A 17 11.36 0.47 12.43
C GLY A 17 12.59 -0.15 11.74
N GLU A 18 12.69 -1.48 11.72
CA GLU A 18 13.74 -2.21 11.02
C GLU A 18 13.71 -1.95 9.50
N VAL A 19 12.52 -1.98 8.88
CA VAL A 19 12.35 -1.68 7.46
C VAL A 19 12.74 -0.23 7.15
N ILE A 20 12.35 0.74 7.99
CA ILE A 20 12.75 2.14 7.82
C ILE A 20 14.26 2.29 7.91
N ALA A 21 14.90 1.66 8.90
CA ALA A 21 16.34 1.73 9.08
C ALA A 21 17.09 1.09 7.89
N ALA A 22 16.56 -0.01 7.35
CA ALA A 22 17.18 -0.72 6.24
C ALA A 22 17.08 0.03 4.90
N TYR A 23 15.93 0.64 4.61
CA TYR A 23 15.65 1.21 3.29
C TYR A 23 15.64 2.74 3.24
N ALA A 24 15.67 3.42 4.39
CA ALA A 24 15.66 4.87 4.54
C ALA A 24 14.65 5.60 3.63
N PRO A 25 13.35 5.20 3.63
CA PRO A 25 12.35 5.86 2.81
C PRO A 25 12.17 7.32 3.24
N THR A 26 11.69 8.18 2.34
CA THR A 26 11.41 9.60 2.64
C THR A 26 9.92 9.87 2.87
N GLN A 27 9.06 8.93 2.51
CA GLN A 27 7.60 9.02 2.63
C GLN A 27 7.03 7.62 2.88
N ALA A 28 5.85 7.56 3.49
CA ALA A 28 5.13 6.32 3.71
C ALA A 28 3.67 6.43 3.27
N ALA A 29 3.10 5.30 2.87
CA ALA A 29 1.70 5.18 2.46
C ALA A 29 1.04 4.03 3.20
N VAL A 30 -0.20 4.25 3.62
CA VAL A 30 -1.01 3.24 4.32
C VAL A 30 -2.44 3.23 3.77
N GLU A 31 -3.03 2.04 3.72
CA GLU A 31 -4.43 1.90 3.39
C GLU A 31 -5.33 2.43 4.54
N LYS A 32 -6.44 3.08 4.17
CA LYS A 32 -7.52 3.44 5.07
C LYS A 32 -8.38 2.22 5.34
N VAL A 33 -8.51 1.87 6.62
CA VAL A 33 -9.40 0.80 7.06
C VAL A 33 -10.78 1.40 7.37
N PHE A 34 -11.82 0.74 6.85
CA PHE A 34 -13.21 1.06 7.18
C PHE A 34 -13.77 0.03 8.15
N VAL A 35 -14.77 0.43 8.93
CA VAL A 35 -15.47 -0.47 9.85
C VAL A 35 -16.14 -1.58 9.05
N ASN A 36 -15.83 -2.84 9.38
CA ASN A 36 -16.40 -4.00 8.73
C ASN A 36 -17.55 -4.58 9.59
N VAL A 37 -18.29 -5.56 9.04
CA VAL A 37 -19.46 -6.20 9.67
C VAL A 37 -19.13 -6.81 11.04
N ASN A 38 -17.88 -7.22 11.28
CA ASN A 38 -17.43 -7.74 12.56
C ASN A 38 -16.63 -6.67 13.35
N PRO A 39 -17.17 -6.14 14.46
CA PRO A 39 -16.51 -5.12 15.25
C PRO A 39 -15.22 -5.60 15.93
N GLN A 40 -15.14 -6.88 16.32
CA GLN A 40 -13.95 -7.41 17.01
C GLN A 40 -12.75 -7.46 16.06
N SER A 41 -12.93 -7.97 14.84
CA SER A 41 -11.84 -7.99 13.86
C SER A 41 -11.46 -6.58 13.40
N THR A 42 -12.44 -5.68 13.29
CA THR A 42 -12.20 -4.25 13.01
C THR A 42 -11.33 -3.61 14.09
N LEU A 43 -11.59 -3.90 15.37
CA LEU A 43 -10.81 -3.35 16.48
C LEU A 43 -9.36 -3.85 16.46
N LEU A 44 -9.16 -5.16 16.25
CA LEU A 44 -7.82 -5.75 16.15
C LEU A 44 -7.02 -5.17 14.98
N LEU A 45 -7.67 -5.02 13.81
CA LEU A 45 -7.05 -4.40 12.64
C LEU A 45 -6.73 -2.93 12.88
N GLY A 46 -7.62 -2.19 13.57
CA GLY A 46 -7.39 -0.82 13.99
C GLY A 46 -6.18 -0.67 14.90
N GLN A 47 -5.98 -1.60 15.84
CA GLN A 47 -4.83 -1.62 16.74
C GLN A 47 -3.53 -1.92 15.99
N ALA A 48 -3.52 -2.92 15.10
CA ALA A 48 -2.37 -3.23 14.26
C ALA A 48 -1.98 -2.05 13.36
N ARG A 49 -2.97 -1.42 12.71
CA ARG A 49 -2.78 -0.21 11.91
C ARG A 49 -2.26 0.96 12.74
N GLY A 50 -2.81 1.16 13.94
CA GLY A 50 -2.37 2.19 14.87
C GLY A 50 -0.89 2.02 15.24
N ALA A 51 -0.45 0.78 15.50
CA ALA A 51 0.95 0.45 15.73
C ALA A 51 1.83 0.81 14.54
N ALA A 52 1.38 0.45 13.32
CA ALA A 52 2.12 0.72 12.10
C ALA A 52 2.28 2.23 11.83
N ILE A 53 1.20 3.00 11.90
CA ILE A 53 1.26 4.46 11.71
C ILE A 53 2.11 5.11 12.80
N SER A 54 1.99 4.64 14.05
CA SER A 54 2.80 5.15 15.16
C SER A 54 4.29 4.97 14.91
N ALA A 55 4.71 3.81 14.38
CA ALA A 55 6.12 3.56 14.03
C ALA A 55 6.61 4.50 12.92
N LEU A 56 5.79 4.68 11.87
CA LEU A 56 6.12 5.57 10.75
C LEU A 56 6.30 7.03 11.19
N VAL A 57 5.34 7.57 11.97
CA VAL A 57 5.42 8.96 12.44
C VAL A 57 6.48 9.14 13.53
N HIS A 58 6.72 8.13 14.36
CA HIS A 58 7.81 8.15 15.35
C HIS A 58 9.18 8.27 14.66
N ALA A 59 9.35 7.64 13.50
CA ALA A 59 10.53 7.78 12.66
C ALA A 59 10.59 9.08 11.84
N GLY A 60 9.61 9.99 12.00
CA GLY A 60 9.57 11.27 11.31
C GLY A 60 9.11 11.22 9.84
N LEU A 61 8.53 10.11 9.39
CA LEU A 61 8.06 9.99 8.01
C LEU A 61 6.71 10.68 7.80
N PRO A 62 6.55 11.47 6.72
CA PRO A 62 5.24 11.88 6.23
C PRO A 62 4.42 10.64 5.83
N VAL A 63 3.21 10.52 6.35
CA VAL A 63 2.30 9.39 6.09
C VAL A 63 1.10 9.85 5.27
N ALA A 64 0.93 9.26 4.08
CA ALA A 64 -0.25 9.45 3.23
C ALA A 64 -1.22 8.26 3.39
N GLU A 65 -2.52 8.55 3.31
CA GLU A 65 -3.56 7.54 3.50
C GLU A 65 -4.46 7.40 2.27
N TYR A 66 -4.64 6.16 1.79
CA TYR A 66 -5.42 5.86 0.58
C TYR A 66 -6.55 4.88 0.83
N THR A 67 -7.70 5.09 0.19
CA THR A 67 -8.78 4.10 0.17
C THR A 67 -8.45 2.95 -0.78
N ALA A 68 -9.02 1.76 -0.55
CA ALA A 68 -8.95 0.64 -1.48
C ALA A 68 -9.34 1.02 -2.92
N LEU A 69 -10.35 1.91 -3.06
CA LEU A 69 -10.79 2.42 -4.35
C LEU A 69 -9.70 3.23 -5.05
N GLN A 70 -9.02 4.13 -4.33
CA GLN A 70 -7.91 4.92 -4.87
C GLN A 70 -6.74 4.04 -5.28
N ILE A 71 -6.39 3.04 -4.45
CA ILE A 71 -5.32 2.10 -4.77
C ILE A 71 -5.63 1.32 -6.06
N LYS A 72 -6.83 0.74 -6.14
CA LYS A 72 -7.29 0.02 -7.35
C LYS A 72 -7.32 0.92 -8.58
N GLN A 73 -7.81 2.15 -8.42
CA GLN A 73 -7.84 3.14 -9.50
C GLN A 73 -6.43 3.49 -9.99
N ALA A 74 -5.48 3.68 -9.07
CA ALA A 74 -4.11 4.08 -9.42
C ALA A 74 -3.29 2.94 -10.04
N VAL A 75 -3.56 1.68 -9.66
CA VAL A 75 -2.80 0.50 -10.12
C VAL A 75 -3.40 -0.12 -11.37
N VAL A 76 -4.73 -0.24 -11.44
CA VAL A 76 -5.43 -0.97 -12.52
C VAL A 76 -6.17 -0.02 -13.48
N GLY A 77 -6.32 1.26 -13.12
CA GLY A 77 -7.09 2.24 -13.90
C GLY A 77 -8.60 2.21 -13.65
N GLN A 78 -9.08 1.31 -12.76
CA GLN A 78 -10.48 1.27 -12.34
C GLN A 78 -10.64 0.88 -10.87
N GLY A 79 -11.44 1.65 -10.12
CA GLY A 79 -11.65 1.42 -8.69
C GLY A 79 -12.36 0.11 -8.32
N LYS A 80 -13.12 -0.50 -9.25
CA LYS A 80 -13.85 -1.77 -9.02
C LYS A 80 -13.04 -3.02 -9.39
N ALA A 81 -11.73 -2.91 -9.56
CA ALA A 81 -10.88 -4.05 -9.90
C ALA A 81 -10.94 -5.18 -8.86
N ALA A 82 -10.87 -6.41 -9.38
CA ALA A 82 -10.69 -7.62 -8.59
C ALA A 82 -9.26 -7.67 -8.01
N LYS A 83 -9.06 -8.42 -6.92
CA LYS A 83 -7.77 -8.45 -6.21
C LYS A 83 -6.66 -9.03 -7.09
N GLU A 84 -7.00 -10.02 -7.89
CA GLU A 84 -6.12 -10.71 -8.83
C GLU A 84 -5.61 -9.75 -9.91
N GLN A 85 -6.44 -8.80 -10.35
CA GLN A 85 -6.04 -7.77 -11.31
C GLN A 85 -5.03 -6.81 -10.70
N VAL A 86 -5.21 -6.43 -9.43
CA VAL A 86 -4.23 -5.59 -8.72
C VAL A 86 -2.90 -6.33 -8.62
N GLN A 87 -2.88 -7.60 -8.22
CA GLN A 87 -1.67 -8.41 -8.12
C GLN A 87 -0.94 -8.55 -9.47
N ALA A 88 -1.67 -8.87 -10.54
CA ALA A 88 -1.09 -8.96 -11.87
C ALA A 88 -0.48 -7.63 -12.33
N MET A 89 -1.14 -6.51 -12.01
CA MET A 89 -0.61 -5.18 -12.31
C MET A 89 0.61 -4.82 -11.47
N VAL A 90 0.66 -5.19 -10.18
CA VAL A 90 1.86 -5.00 -9.34
C VAL A 90 3.06 -5.72 -9.95
N VAL A 91 2.91 -6.99 -10.35
CA VAL A 91 3.97 -7.77 -11.00
C VAL A 91 4.44 -7.06 -12.27
N ARG A 92 3.51 -6.61 -13.11
CA ARG A 92 3.83 -5.92 -14.37
C ARG A 92 4.49 -4.56 -14.18
N LEU A 93 4.02 -3.75 -13.23
CA LEU A 93 4.51 -2.38 -13.01
C LEU A 93 5.91 -2.34 -12.39
N LEU A 94 6.27 -3.39 -11.63
CA LEU A 94 7.55 -3.49 -10.94
C LEU A 94 8.50 -4.53 -11.56
N ASP A 95 8.12 -5.12 -12.70
CA ASP A 95 8.87 -6.18 -13.39
C ASP A 95 9.30 -7.34 -12.45
N LEU A 96 8.35 -7.80 -11.61
CA LEU A 96 8.64 -8.84 -10.62
C LEU A 96 8.78 -10.21 -11.28
N PRO A 97 9.71 -11.06 -10.80
CA PRO A 97 9.93 -12.41 -11.35
C PRO A 97 8.78 -13.39 -11.05
N GLY A 98 7.81 -13.00 -10.24
CA GLY A 98 6.66 -13.82 -9.86
C GLY A 98 5.65 -13.05 -9.03
N VAL A 99 4.52 -13.69 -8.75
CA VAL A 99 3.45 -13.12 -7.93
C VAL A 99 3.89 -13.11 -6.46
N PRO A 100 3.99 -11.94 -5.81
CA PRO A 100 4.35 -11.87 -4.40
C PRO A 100 3.22 -12.40 -3.50
N ALA A 101 3.52 -12.64 -2.23
CA ALA A 101 2.50 -12.92 -1.22
C ALA A 101 1.42 -11.82 -1.20
N ALA A 102 0.18 -12.18 -0.85
CA ALA A 102 -0.95 -11.28 -1.05
C ALA A 102 -0.84 -9.97 -0.27
N ASP A 103 -0.30 -10.03 0.96
CA ASP A 103 0.02 -8.88 1.80
C ASP A 103 1.13 -8.00 1.21
N ALA A 104 2.19 -8.61 0.69
CA ALA A 104 3.25 -7.90 -0.02
C ALA A 104 2.72 -7.22 -1.29
N ALA A 105 1.84 -7.88 -2.05
CA ALA A 105 1.20 -7.29 -3.22
C ALA A 105 0.34 -6.07 -2.85
N ASP A 106 -0.44 -6.17 -1.78
CA ASP A 106 -1.29 -5.07 -1.29
C ASP A 106 -0.43 -3.88 -0.81
N ALA A 107 0.68 -4.13 -0.12
CA ALA A 107 1.64 -3.11 0.30
C ALA A 107 2.31 -2.41 -0.90
N LEU A 108 2.77 -3.18 -1.90
CA LEU A 108 3.34 -2.64 -3.13
C LEU A 108 2.32 -1.82 -3.93
N ALA A 109 1.06 -2.28 -4.01
CA ALA A 109 -0.02 -1.54 -4.65
C ALA A 109 -0.26 -0.18 -3.95
N CYS A 110 -0.21 -0.14 -2.62
CA CYS A 110 -0.33 1.10 -1.85
C CYS A 110 0.85 2.06 -2.14
N ALA A 111 2.08 1.54 -2.20
CA ALA A 111 3.26 2.32 -2.54
C ALA A 111 3.20 2.88 -3.98
N ILE A 112 2.76 2.06 -4.96
CA ILE A 112 2.52 2.50 -6.35
C ILE A 112 1.45 3.59 -6.39
N CYS A 113 0.35 3.42 -5.65
CA CYS A 113 -0.70 4.44 -5.55
C CYS A 113 -0.15 5.77 -5.04
N HIS A 114 0.74 5.74 -4.05
CA HIS A 114 1.38 6.94 -3.53
C HIS A 114 2.32 7.58 -4.56
N ALA A 115 3.15 6.79 -5.23
CA ALA A 115 4.04 7.26 -6.29
C ALA A 115 3.26 7.90 -7.45
N HIS A 116 2.16 7.29 -7.89
CA HIS A 116 1.28 7.82 -8.93
C HIS A 116 0.51 9.07 -8.45
N GLY A 117 0.09 9.11 -7.18
CA GLY A 117 -0.62 10.26 -6.61
C GLY A 117 0.27 11.49 -6.41
N GLY A 118 1.54 11.30 -6.05
CA GLY A 118 2.53 12.36 -5.85
C GLY A 118 3.11 12.93 -7.14
N GLN A 119 3.17 12.14 -8.22
CA GLN A 119 3.68 12.58 -9.53
C GLN A 119 2.58 13.04 -10.51
N GLY A 120 1.32 13.04 -10.07
CA GLY A 120 0.18 13.07 -10.97
C GLY A 120 0.02 11.72 -11.65
N LEU A 121 -1.23 11.27 -11.80
CA LEU A 121 -1.65 9.94 -12.28
C LEU A 121 -1.08 9.50 -13.66
N GLY A 122 -0.25 10.33 -14.30
CA GLY A 122 0.27 10.14 -15.64
C GLY A 122 1.77 9.82 -15.75
N ALA A 123 2.62 9.97 -14.73
CA ALA A 123 4.07 9.90 -14.98
C ALA A 123 4.62 8.47 -15.20
N LEU A 124 4.22 7.49 -14.38
CA LEU A 124 4.70 6.10 -14.47
C LEU A 124 3.82 5.23 -15.38
N ALA A 125 2.49 5.42 -15.36
CA ALA A 125 1.58 4.70 -16.26
C ALA A 125 1.80 5.02 -17.76
N THR A 126 2.57 6.07 -18.07
CA THR A 126 2.89 6.50 -19.44
C THR A 126 4.38 6.37 -19.78
N ALA A 127 5.20 5.81 -18.88
CA ALA A 127 6.58 5.47 -19.19
C ALA A 127 6.60 4.36 -20.26
N GLY A 128 6.55 4.78 -21.53
CA GLY A 128 6.44 3.92 -22.72
C GLY A 128 5.18 4.11 -23.58
N PHE A 129 4.17 4.85 -23.12
CA PHE A 129 2.92 5.10 -23.87
C PHE A 129 2.65 6.60 -24.01
N ARG A 130 2.53 7.11 -25.24
CA ARG A 130 2.15 8.52 -25.46
C ARG A 130 0.68 8.71 -25.11
N VAL A 131 0.35 9.68 -24.27
CA VAL A 131 -1.04 10.06 -23.98
C VAL A 131 -1.43 11.23 -24.88
N ARG A 132 -2.49 11.06 -25.67
CA ARG A 132 -3.14 12.14 -26.42
C ARG A 132 -4.63 12.17 -26.06
N ASN A 133 -5.11 13.31 -25.56
CA ASN A 133 -6.49 13.51 -25.10
C ASN A 133 -6.98 12.44 -24.10
N GLY A 134 -6.14 12.06 -23.13
CA GLY A 134 -6.52 11.13 -22.05
C GLY A 134 -6.68 9.67 -22.46
N ARG A 135 -6.23 9.28 -23.67
CA ARG A 135 -6.19 7.88 -24.11
C ARG A 135 -4.76 7.42 -24.34
N LEU A 136 -4.47 6.20 -23.89
CA LEU A 136 -3.22 5.48 -24.18
C LEU A 136 -3.26 5.01 -25.64
N ILE A 137 -2.25 5.37 -26.41
CA ILE A 137 -2.04 4.90 -27.78
C ILE A 137 -0.74 4.09 -27.82
N SER A 138 -0.81 2.92 -28.45
CA SER A 138 0.33 2.04 -28.76
C SER A 138 1.20 2.65 -29.86
#